data_AF-A0A1D6JRG5-F1
#
_entry.id   AF-A0A1D6JRG5-F1
#
_cell.length_a   1.000
_cell.length_b   1.000
_cell.length_c   1.000
_cell.angle_alpha   90.00
_cell.angle_beta   90.00
_cell.angle_gamma   90.00
#
_symmetry.space_group_name_H-M   'P 1'
#
loop_
_entity.id
_entity.type
_entity.pdbx_description
1 polymer ?
#
loop_
_entity_poly.entity_id
_entity_poly.type
_entity_poly.pdbx_seq_one_letter_code
_entity_poly.pdbx_strand_id
1 'polypeptide(L)'
;MREEMYRKAKEYESKIIGFELAIRRPYFHVKPLDNPELENWHNYLDYIEKEEDINKVIKLYERCVIACASYSEFWIRYVQCMEDKRSLDLANNALARATHVFVKKQPEIHLFSARFKELNGDIFGARAEYQHLYSDLCPGFLEAIVKHSNMEHRLGDKELSCSVYEKVIAAEKGKEQSQLLPTLLIQYSRFLFLAIRDLEKAREILTVLHEQLNLTKPVLEAVIHLESIFPCEKRIEFLDSLVEKFVTPESSQGELASLVDKEEISSIFLEFLDLFGDAKSIRKASTRHTTLFSCKRSILPSKKRKADDAVVSDRDKFAKTGSVQSATGTDPNASNPPVWPATSETSGHQWGASYAQQAAYPAYGTYDYSHQMPQPAPQTAAYGAYPPTYSVQ
;
A
#
# COMPACT_ATOMS: atom_id res chain seq x y z
N MET A 1 48.01 15.08 -28.43
CA MET A 1 46.68 14.45 -28.66
C MET A 1 46.52 13.12 -27.92
N ARG A 2 47.38 12.11 -28.15
CA ARG A 2 47.29 10.81 -27.45
C ARG A 2 47.40 10.91 -25.93
N GLU A 3 48.34 11.70 -25.42
CA GLU A 3 48.53 11.91 -23.98
C GLU A 3 47.35 12.63 -23.33
N GLU A 4 46.76 13.59 -24.05
CA GLU A 4 45.54 14.29 -23.60
C GLU A 4 44.35 13.32 -23.49
N MET A 5 44.17 12.44 -24.49
CA MET A 5 43.13 11.41 -24.46
C MET A 5 43.34 10.44 -23.30
N TYR A 6 44.58 10.01 -23.07
CA TYR A 6 44.94 9.14 -21.95
C TYR A 6 44.62 9.81 -20.61
N ARG A 7 45.02 11.08 -20.43
CA ARG A 7 44.75 11.84 -19.21
C ARG A 7 43.26 11.95 -18.92
N LYS A 8 42.45 12.34 -19.92
CA LYS A 8 40.98 12.41 -19.79
C LYS A 8 40.36 11.06 -19.45
N ALA A 9 40.83 9.97 -20.07
CA ALA A 9 40.34 8.63 -19.79
C ALA A 9 40.65 8.20 -18.35
N LYS A 10 41.88 8.46 -17.88
CA LYS A 10 42.30 8.15 -16.50
C LYS A 10 41.54 8.96 -15.45
N GLU A 11 41.29 10.24 -15.72
CA GLU A 11 40.45 11.09 -14.87
C GLU A 11 39.02 10.56 -14.81
N TYR A 12 38.44 10.13 -15.93
CA TYR A 12 37.12 9.51 -15.95
C TYR A 12 37.10 8.17 -15.19
N GLU A 13 38.08 7.30 -15.42
CA GLU A 13 38.24 6.03 -14.69
C GLU A 13 38.28 6.25 -13.18
N SER A 14 39.04 7.25 -12.71
CA SER A 14 39.14 7.56 -11.28
C SER A 14 37.80 7.93 -10.64
N LYS A 15 36.84 8.45 -11.41
CA LYS A 15 35.49 8.79 -10.93
C LYS A 15 34.59 7.56 -10.81
N ILE A 16 34.81 6.54 -11.64
CA ILE A 16 33.91 5.37 -11.71
C ILE A 16 34.47 4.11 -11.04
N ILE A 17 35.79 4.06 -10.78
CA ILE A 17 36.46 2.86 -10.28
C ILE A 17 35.87 2.35 -8.96
N GLY A 18 35.37 3.25 -8.10
CA GLY A 18 34.70 2.86 -6.85
C GLY A 18 33.44 2.04 -7.10
N PHE A 19 32.61 2.44 -8.07
CA PHE A 19 31.41 1.69 -8.45
C PHE A 19 31.77 0.36 -9.10
N GLU A 20 32.76 0.36 -10.00
CA GLU A 20 33.21 -0.85 -10.71
C GLU A 20 33.76 -1.92 -9.77
N LEU A 21 34.57 -1.53 -8.77
CA LEU A 21 35.11 -2.45 -7.77
C LEU A 21 34.04 -3.00 -6.82
N ALA A 22 32.92 -2.29 -6.66
CA ALA A 22 31.81 -2.74 -5.83
C ALA A 22 30.87 -3.73 -6.55
N ILE A 23 30.93 -3.85 -7.88
CA ILE A 23 30.16 -4.84 -8.63
C ILE A 23 30.84 -6.21 -8.50
N ARG A 24 30.28 -7.09 -7.67
CA ARG A 24 30.83 -8.44 -7.48
C ARG A 24 30.28 -9.43 -8.50
N ARG A 25 29.03 -9.24 -8.91
CA ARG A 25 28.35 -10.10 -9.88
C ARG A 25 27.93 -9.34 -11.14
N PRO A 26 28.81 -9.22 -12.17
CA PRO A 26 28.51 -8.50 -13.41
C PRO A 26 27.68 -9.32 -14.43
N TYR A 27 27.18 -10.48 -14.04
CA TYR A 27 26.43 -11.40 -14.90
C TYR A 27 25.09 -11.78 -14.25
N PHE A 28 24.15 -12.27 -15.06
CA PHE A 28 22.86 -12.73 -14.57
C PHE A 28 23.00 -13.99 -13.70
N HIS A 29 22.29 -14.01 -12.57
CA HIS A 29 22.16 -15.20 -11.73
C HIS A 29 20.81 -15.19 -11.01
N VAL A 30 20.22 -16.38 -10.80
CA VAL A 30 18.87 -16.53 -10.22
C VAL A 30 18.80 -16.09 -8.75
N LYS A 31 19.88 -16.33 -7.98
CA LYS A 31 20.00 -15.82 -6.60
C LYS A 31 19.89 -14.29 -6.62
N PRO A 32 19.03 -13.67 -5.80
CA PRO A 32 18.98 -12.22 -5.67
C PRO A 32 20.37 -11.61 -5.37
N LEU A 33 20.62 -10.41 -5.89
CA LEU A 33 21.69 -9.54 -5.43
C LEU A 33 21.43 -9.10 -4.00
N ASP A 34 22.51 -8.92 -3.23
CA ASP A 34 22.42 -8.39 -1.88
C ASP A 34 22.15 -6.88 -1.92
N ASN A 35 21.54 -6.32 -0.89
CA ASN A 35 21.18 -4.89 -0.83
C ASN A 35 22.35 -3.93 -1.18
N PRO A 36 23.59 -4.15 -0.72
CA PRO A 36 24.71 -3.27 -1.09
C PRO A 36 25.06 -3.29 -2.58
N GLU A 37 24.84 -4.41 -3.29
CA GLU A 37 25.07 -4.48 -4.74
C GLU A 37 23.98 -3.72 -5.49
N LEU A 38 22.71 -3.83 -5.06
CA LEU A 38 21.59 -3.07 -5.62
C LEU A 38 21.77 -1.57 -5.40
N GLU A 39 22.15 -1.17 -4.18
CA GLU A 39 22.45 0.22 -3.83
C GLU A 39 23.61 0.77 -4.66
N ASN A 40 24.67 -0.02 -4.88
CA ASN A 40 25.76 0.38 -5.77
C ASN A 40 25.29 0.61 -7.20
N TRP A 41 24.42 -0.25 -7.75
CA TRP A 41 23.85 -0.03 -9.09
C TRP A 41 23.04 1.25 -9.16
N HIS A 42 22.19 1.53 -8.16
CA HIS A 42 21.45 2.79 -8.11
C HIS A 42 22.38 4.00 -8.06
N ASN A 43 23.38 3.99 -7.18
CA ASN A 43 24.35 5.08 -7.07
C ASN A 43 25.15 5.29 -8.37
N TYR A 44 25.50 4.20 -9.07
CA TYR A 44 26.22 4.29 -10.34
C TYR A 44 25.31 4.84 -11.45
N LEU A 45 24.03 4.45 -11.48
CA LEU A 45 23.04 5.02 -12.39
C LEU A 45 22.78 6.50 -12.08
N ASP A 46 22.64 6.90 -10.81
CA ASP A 46 22.52 8.31 -10.39
C ASP A 46 23.69 9.16 -10.89
N TYR A 47 24.89 8.58 -10.91
CA TYR A 47 26.08 9.22 -11.45
C TYR A 47 26.00 9.35 -12.98
N ILE A 48 25.74 8.25 -13.70
CA ILE A 48 25.80 8.25 -15.17
C ILE A 48 24.68 9.08 -15.81
N GLU A 49 23.51 9.15 -15.20
CA GLU A 49 22.34 9.83 -15.78
C GLU A 49 22.59 11.32 -16.02
N LYS A 50 23.49 11.91 -15.21
CA LYS A 50 23.97 13.29 -15.31
C LYS A 50 24.88 13.52 -16.51
N GLU A 51 25.40 12.47 -17.16
CA GLU A 51 26.21 12.60 -18.37
C GLU A 51 25.34 13.02 -19.56
N GLU A 52 25.88 13.96 -20.35
CA GLU A 52 25.26 14.43 -21.59
C GLU A 52 25.32 13.38 -22.71
N ASP A 53 26.38 12.56 -22.72
CA ASP A 53 26.54 11.51 -23.73
C ASP A 53 25.61 10.32 -23.43
N ILE A 54 24.46 10.31 -24.12
CA ILE A 54 23.46 9.25 -24.03
C ILE A 54 24.06 7.84 -24.27
N ASN A 55 25.11 7.71 -25.09
CA ASN A 55 25.72 6.41 -25.35
C ASN A 55 26.40 5.82 -24.11
N LYS A 56 26.97 6.67 -23.24
CA LYS A 56 27.54 6.21 -21.97
C LYS A 56 26.43 5.73 -21.03
N VAL A 57 25.32 6.46 -20.99
CA VAL A 57 24.15 6.11 -20.18
C VAL A 57 23.57 4.78 -20.62
N ILE A 58 23.30 4.61 -21.93
CA ILE A 58 22.83 3.35 -22.51
C ILE A 58 23.78 2.20 -22.18
N LYS A 59 25.10 2.38 -22.39
CA LYS A 59 26.09 1.33 -22.11
C LYS A 59 26.05 0.88 -20.65
N LEU A 60 25.88 1.81 -19.70
CA LEU A 60 25.79 1.42 -18.30
C LEU A 60 24.46 0.73 -17.98
N TYR A 61 23.35 1.23 -18.53
CA TYR A 61 22.05 0.58 -18.37
C TYR A 61 22.03 -0.84 -18.91
N GLU A 62 22.57 -1.07 -20.13
CA GLU A 62 22.68 -2.41 -20.70
C GLU A 62 23.53 -3.35 -19.84
N ARG A 63 24.58 -2.84 -19.18
CA ARG A 63 25.36 -3.62 -18.21
C ARG A 63 24.56 -3.92 -16.94
N CYS A 64 23.87 -2.91 -16.41
CA CYS A 64 23.06 -3.03 -15.20
C CYS A 64 21.97 -4.09 -15.37
N VAL A 65 21.18 -4.02 -16.45
CA VAL A 65 20.07 -4.95 -16.67
C VAL A 65 20.50 -6.39 -16.99
N ILE A 66 21.80 -6.65 -17.21
CA ILE A 66 22.32 -8.03 -17.25
C ILE A 66 22.31 -8.62 -15.83
N ALA A 67 22.90 -7.93 -14.86
CA ALA A 67 22.95 -8.40 -13.47
C ALA A 67 21.60 -8.25 -12.77
N CYS A 68 20.85 -7.19 -13.10
CA CYS A 68 19.58 -6.80 -12.51
C CYS A 68 18.35 -7.22 -13.35
N ALA A 69 18.49 -8.19 -14.27
CA ALA A 69 17.44 -8.54 -15.23
C ALA A 69 16.09 -8.87 -14.58
N SER A 70 16.09 -9.46 -13.37
CA SER A 70 14.89 -9.88 -12.64
C SER A 70 14.20 -8.77 -11.83
N TYR A 71 14.73 -7.55 -11.84
CA TYR A 71 14.28 -6.45 -11.01
C TYR A 71 13.57 -5.39 -11.86
N SER A 72 12.24 -5.29 -11.73
CA SER A 72 11.43 -4.33 -12.50
C SER A 72 11.85 -2.88 -12.28
N GLU A 73 12.32 -2.52 -11.08
CA GLU A 73 12.76 -1.16 -10.74
C GLU A 73 13.86 -0.62 -11.68
N PHE A 74 14.83 -1.45 -12.08
CA PHE A 74 15.89 -1.04 -12.99
C PHE A 74 15.39 -0.89 -14.43
N TRP A 75 14.44 -1.74 -14.85
CA TRP A 75 13.79 -1.60 -16.16
C TRP A 75 12.94 -0.34 -16.23
N ILE A 76 12.14 -0.07 -15.20
CA ILE A 76 11.31 1.13 -15.09
C ILE A 76 12.20 2.37 -15.16
N ARG A 77 13.26 2.41 -14.36
CA ARG A 77 14.23 3.52 -14.35
C ARG A 77 14.90 3.70 -15.71
N TYR A 78 15.27 2.60 -16.39
CA TYR A 78 15.84 2.66 -17.73
C TYR A 78 14.88 3.31 -18.73
N VAL A 79 13.62 2.87 -18.76
CA VAL A 79 12.60 3.44 -19.65
C VAL A 79 12.41 4.94 -19.37
N GLN A 80 12.27 5.33 -18.11
CA GLN A 80 12.12 6.73 -17.71
C GLN A 80 13.33 7.58 -18.11
N CYS A 81 14.55 7.08 -17.90
CA CYS A 81 15.76 7.80 -18.30
C CYS A 81 15.82 8.03 -19.82
N MET A 82 15.42 7.03 -20.62
CA MET A 82 15.39 7.18 -22.08
C MET A 82 14.28 8.14 -22.53
N GLU A 83 13.13 8.13 -21.86
CA GLU A 83 12.04 9.10 -22.06
C GLU A 83 12.49 10.53 -21.76
N ASP A 84 13.16 10.76 -20.62
CA ASP A 84 13.70 12.08 -20.22
C ASP A 84 14.74 12.60 -21.21
N LYS A 85 15.56 11.70 -21.76
CA LYS A 85 16.53 12.01 -22.84
C LYS A 85 15.88 12.11 -24.23
N ARG A 86 14.55 12.11 -24.30
CA ARG A 86 13.72 12.25 -25.52
C ARG A 86 13.98 11.16 -26.58
N SER A 87 14.34 9.97 -26.12
CA SER A 87 14.58 8.81 -26.98
C SER A 87 13.51 7.75 -26.77
N LEU A 88 12.32 8.00 -27.32
CA LEU A 88 11.17 7.10 -27.18
C LEU A 88 11.40 5.73 -27.80
N ASP A 89 12.20 5.63 -28.87
CA ASP A 89 12.53 4.32 -29.47
C ASP A 89 13.32 3.43 -28.51
N LEU A 90 14.28 4.00 -27.78
CA LEU A 90 15.06 3.28 -26.77
C LEU A 90 14.20 2.94 -25.55
N ALA A 91 13.35 3.87 -25.11
CA ALA A 91 12.41 3.65 -24.02
C ALA A 91 11.47 2.48 -24.34
N ASN A 92 10.86 2.47 -25.53
CA ASN A 92 10.00 1.40 -26.01
C ASN A 92 10.74 0.07 -26.16
N ASN A 93 11.99 0.08 -26.62
CA ASN A 93 12.82 -1.13 -26.72
C ASN A 93 13.08 -1.76 -25.34
N ALA A 94 13.49 -0.93 -24.36
CA ALA A 94 13.74 -1.37 -22.99
C ALA A 94 12.44 -1.91 -22.35
N LEU A 95 11.32 -1.20 -22.55
CA LEU A 95 10.01 -1.61 -22.03
C LEU A 95 9.56 -2.95 -22.61
N ALA A 96 9.68 -3.14 -23.93
CA ALA A 96 9.31 -4.40 -24.59
C ALA A 96 10.16 -5.58 -24.10
N ARG A 97 11.46 -5.38 -23.86
CA ARG A 97 12.32 -6.41 -23.26
C ARG A 97 11.87 -6.75 -21.84
N ALA A 98 11.53 -5.74 -21.05
CA ALA A 98 11.05 -5.93 -19.68
C ALA A 98 9.72 -6.72 -19.66
N THR A 99 8.71 -6.28 -20.41
CA THR A 99 7.36 -6.84 -20.39
C THR A 99 7.22 -8.17 -21.14
N HIS A 100 8.08 -8.48 -22.12
CA HIS A 100 7.95 -9.71 -22.91
C HIS A 100 8.99 -10.79 -22.58
N VAL A 101 10.15 -10.42 -22.04
CA VAL A 101 11.27 -11.35 -21.83
C VAL A 101 11.57 -11.56 -20.35
N PHE A 102 11.95 -10.50 -19.65
CA PHE A 102 12.62 -10.65 -18.34
C PHE A 102 11.65 -10.64 -17.15
N VAL A 103 10.86 -9.57 -17.00
CA VAL A 103 9.96 -9.36 -15.86
C VAL A 103 8.48 -9.48 -16.26
N LYS A 104 8.20 -10.18 -17.36
CA LYS A 104 6.86 -10.41 -17.96
C LYS A 104 5.78 -11.02 -17.07
N LYS A 105 6.12 -11.42 -15.84
CA LYS A 105 5.17 -11.97 -14.86
C LYS A 105 4.92 -11.04 -13.69
N GLN A 106 5.61 -9.90 -13.64
CA GLN A 106 5.53 -8.93 -12.56
C GLN A 106 4.46 -7.89 -12.88
N PRO A 107 3.36 -7.77 -12.13
CA PRO A 107 2.29 -6.80 -12.40
C PRO A 107 2.78 -5.35 -12.51
N GLU A 108 3.82 -5.00 -11.76
CA GLU A 108 4.34 -3.65 -11.61
C GLU A 108 4.86 -3.09 -12.94
N ILE A 109 5.58 -3.89 -13.73
CA ILE A 109 6.08 -3.44 -15.05
C ILE A 109 4.93 -3.25 -16.05
N HIS A 110 3.87 -4.04 -15.95
CA HIS A 110 2.70 -3.94 -16.83
C HIS A 110 1.84 -2.71 -16.47
N LEU A 111 1.66 -2.40 -15.18
CA LEU A 111 1.04 -1.15 -14.75
C LEU A 111 1.82 0.08 -15.24
N PHE A 112 3.15 0.03 -15.12
CA PHE A 112 4.04 1.06 -15.65
C PHE A 112 3.91 1.18 -17.18
N SER A 113 3.95 0.05 -17.91
CA SER A 113 3.80 -0.01 -19.37
C SER A 113 2.50 0.64 -19.84
N ALA A 114 1.38 0.32 -19.20
CA ALA A 114 0.08 0.90 -19.54
C ALA A 114 0.07 2.42 -19.36
N ARG A 115 0.65 2.92 -18.25
CA ARG A 115 0.73 4.35 -17.97
C ARG A 115 1.68 5.08 -18.92
N PHE A 116 2.82 4.46 -19.24
CA PHE A 116 3.79 5.00 -20.20
C PHE A 116 3.16 5.14 -21.59
N LYS A 117 2.43 4.12 -22.04
CA LYS A 117 1.69 4.15 -23.33
C LYS A 117 0.62 5.24 -23.34
N GLU A 118 -0.16 5.36 -22.25
CA GLU A 118 -1.15 6.45 -22.10
C GLU A 118 -0.50 7.83 -22.24
N LEU A 119 0.61 8.07 -21.52
CA LEU A 119 1.32 9.35 -21.53
C LEU A 119 1.88 9.70 -22.92
N ASN A 120 2.34 8.69 -23.67
CA ASN A 120 2.88 8.85 -25.01
C ASN A 120 1.82 8.80 -26.12
N GLY A 121 0.53 8.74 -25.76
CA GLY A 121 -0.59 8.79 -26.70
C GLY A 121 -0.99 7.44 -27.32
N ASP A 122 -0.33 6.34 -26.97
CA ASP A 122 -0.72 4.99 -27.37
C ASP A 122 -1.85 4.45 -26.48
N ILE A 123 -3.04 5.01 -26.65
CA ILE A 123 -4.23 4.63 -25.86
C ILE A 123 -4.63 3.17 -26.12
N PHE A 124 -4.51 2.70 -27.36
CA PHE A 124 -4.85 1.31 -27.70
C PHE A 124 -3.92 0.32 -27.01
N GLY A 125 -2.61 0.59 -27.03
CA GLY A 125 -1.64 -0.22 -26.32
C GLY A 125 -1.83 -0.17 -24.80
N ALA A 126 -2.20 0.97 -24.23
CA ALA A 126 -2.50 1.10 -22.80
C ALA A 126 -3.71 0.26 -22.38
N ARG A 127 -4.81 0.30 -23.14
CA ARG A 127 -6.00 -0.53 -22.93
C ARG A 127 -5.66 -2.02 -22.99
N ALA A 128 -4.93 -2.43 -24.03
CA ALA A 128 -4.52 -3.81 -24.22
C ALA A 128 -3.65 -4.31 -23.06
N GLU A 129 -2.73 -3.47 -22.57
CA GLU A 129 -1.87 -3.80 -21.44
C GLU A 129 -2.67 -4.01 -20.15
N TYR A 130 -3.58 -3.09 -19.82
CA TYR A 130 -4.44 -3.25 -18.65
C TYR A 130 -5.32 -4.50 -18.77
N GLN A 131 -5.95 -4.72 -19.93
CA GLN A 131 -6.77 -5.90 -20.20
C GLN A 131 -6.00 -7.20 -20.01
N HIS A 132 -4.81 -7.31 -20.61
CA HIS A 132 -3.92 -8.46 -20.44
C HIS A 132 -3.61 -8.71 -18.97
N LEU A 133 -3.34 -7.64 -18.22
CA LEU A 133 -2.95 -7.74 -16.82
C LEU A 133 -4.06 -8.32 -15.93
N TYR A 134 -5.30 -7.83 -16.01
CA TYR A 134 -6.39 -8.33 -15.16
C TYR A 134 -7.19 -9.50 -15.76
N SER A 135 -6.90 -9.90 -17.00
CA SER A 135 -7.60 -11.03 -17.66
C SER A 135 -6.72 -12.27 -17.78
N ASP A 136 -5.45 -12.12 -18.15
CA ASP A 136 -4.56 -13.25 -18.45
C ASP A 136 -3.46 -13.43 -17.40
N LEU A 137 -2.74 -12.35 -17.05
CA LEU A 137 -1.56 -12.46 -16.18
C LEU A 137 -1.95 -12.64 -14.70
N CYS A 138 -2.86 -11.79 -14.22
CA CYS A 138 -3.38 -11.80 -12.85
C CYS A 138 -4.90 -11.61 -12.91
N PRO A 139 -5.68 -12.68 -13.17
CA PRO A 139 -7.13 -12.59 -13.29
C PRO A 139 -7.77 -11.90 -12.08
N GLY A 140 -8.52 -10.83 -12.33
CA GLY A 140 -9.19 -10.06 -11.28
C GLY A 140 -8.28 -9.08 -10.52
N PHE A 141 -7.12 -8.71 -11.08
CA PHE A 141 -6.23 -7.75 -10.44
C PHE A 141 -6.87 -6.35 -10.36
N LEU A 142 -7.38 -6.03 -9.16
CA LEU A 142 -8.21 -4.86 -8.88
C LEU A 142 -7.53 -3.53 -9.25
N GLU A 143 -6.24 -3.38 -8.93
CA GLU A 143 -5.52 -2.14 -9.20
C GLU A 143 -5.49 -1.81 -10.71
N ALA A 144 -5.29 -2.83 -11.57
CA ALA A 144 -5.31 -2.63 -13.01
C ALA A 144 -6.70 -2.24 -13.52
N ILE A 145 -7.77 -2.84 -12.99
CA ILE A 145 -9.16 -2.50 -13.34
C ILE A 145 -9.45 -1.05 -12.97
N VAL A 146 -9.08 -0.63 -11.76
CA VAL A 146 -9.26 0.74 -11.27
C VAL A 146 -8.50 1.73 -12.15
N LYS A 147 -7.22 1.46 -12.44
CA LYS A 147 -6.41 2.37 -13.27
C LYS A 147 -6.91 2.44 -14.71
N HIS A 148 -7.39 1.33 -15.29
CA HIS A 148 -7.99 1.30 -16.62
C HIS A 148 -9.27 2.12 -16.69
N SER A 149 -10.19 1.93 -15.75
CA SER A 149 -11.42 2.74 -15.69
C SER A 149 -11.11 4.23 -15.50
N ASN A 150 -10.17 4.57 -14.62
CA ASN A 150 -9.73 5.94 -14.41
C ASN A 150 -9.07 6.55 -15.66
N MET A 151 -8.39 5.75 -16.48
CA MET A 151 -7.84 6.20 -17.76
C MET A 151 -8.96 6.57 -18.74
N GLU A 152 -9.94 5.69 -18.94
CA GLU A 152 -11.10 5.99 -19.80
C GLU A 152 -11.82 7.26 -19.36
N HIS A 153 -11.97 7.44 -18.05
CA HIS A 153 -12.55 8.67 -17.49
C HIS A 153 -11.71 9.92 -17.82
N ARG A 154 -10.37 9.85 -17.70
CA ARG A 154 -9.48 10.96 -18.08
C ARG A 154 -9.55 11.29 -19.57
N LEU A 155 -9.82 10.28 -20.41
CA LEU A 155 -10.04 10.47 -21.85
C LEU A 155 -11.41 11.07 -22.19
N GLY A 156 -12.29 11.24 -21.18
CA GLY A 156 -13.61 11.83 -21.33
C GLY A 156 -14.73 10.84 -21.67
N ASP A 157 -14.44 9.54 -21.72
CA ASP A 157 -15.40 8.49 -22.05
C ASP A 157 -15.95 7.85 -20.78
N LYS A 158 -17.05 8.41 -20.26
CA LYS A 158 -17.68 7.96 -19.02
C LYS A 158 -18.28 6.57 -19.18
N GLU A 159 -18.87 6.30 -20.34
CA GLU A 159 -19.52 5.04 -20.67
C GLU A 159 -18.50 3.90 -20.70
N LEU A 160 -17.35 4.09 -21.37
CA LEU A 160 -16.27 3.11 -21.37
C LEU A 160 -15.69 2.92 -19.97
N SER A 161 -15.52 3.99 -19.20
CA SER A 161 -15.00 3.89 -17.83
C SER A 161 -15.87 3.01 -16.93
N CYS A 162 -17.20 3.13 -17.05
CA CYS A 162 -18.16 2.28 -16.35
C CYS A 162 -18.15 0.85 -16.91
N SER A 163 -18.08 0.70 -18.23
CA SER A 163 -18.06 -0.58 -18.92
C SER A 163 -16.90 -1.48 -18.47
N VAL A 164 -15.74 -0.91 -18.12
CA VAL A 164 -14.60 -1.66 -17.57
C VAL A 164 -15.01 -2.40 -16.29
N TYR A 165 -15.61 -1.71 -15.32
CA TYR A 165 -16.10 -2.35 -14.10
C TYR A 165 -17.23 -3.34 -14.40
N GLU A 166 -18.21 -2.94 -15.19
CA GLU A 166 -19.41 -3.74 -15.47
C GLU A 166 -19.07 -5.08 -16.12
N LYS A 167 -18.10 -5.11 -17.05
CA LYS A 167 -17.62 -6.34 -17.69
C LYS A 167 -16.99 -7.30 -16.68
N VAL A 168 -16.12 -6.79 -15.80
CA VAL A 168 -15.47 -7.63 -14.79
C VAL A 168 -16.49 -8.11 -13.74
N ILE A 169 -17.40 -7.23 -13.32
CA ILE A 169 -18.49 -7.59 -12.39
C ILE A 169 -19.36 -8.69 -12.99
N ALA A 170 -19.73 -8.60 -14.27
CA ALA A 170 -20.52 -9.61 -14.96
C ALA A 170 -19.79 -10.96 -15.00
N ALA A 171 -18.49 -10.96 -15.27
CA ALA A 171 -17.67 -12.17 -15.26
C ALA A 171 -17.56 -12.81 -13.86
N GLU A 172 -17.44 -11.99 -12.81
CA GLU A 172 -17.36 -12.47 -11.42
C GLU A 172 -18.72 -12.97 -10.88
N LYS A 173 -19.84 -12.37 -11.28
CA LYS A 173 -21.18 -12.83 -10.91
C LYS A 173 -21.50 -14.24 -11.41
N GLY A 174 -20.86 -14.69 -12.49
CA GLY A 174 -21.00 -16.05 -13.01
C GLY A 174 -20.30 -17.12 -12.15
N LYS A 175 -19.54 -16.74 -11.13
CA LYS A 175 -18.79 -17.66 -10.27
C LYS A 175 -19.57 -17.89 -8.95
N GLU A 176 -19.71 -19.15 -8.54
CA GLU A 176 -20.51 -19.52 -7.34
C GLU A 176 -20.03 -18.87 -6.03
N GLN A 177 -18.73 -18.56 -5.89
CA GLN A 177 -18.17 -17.93 -4.69
C GLN A 177 -17.02 -16.97 -5.03
N SER A 178 -17.33 -15.86 -5.71
CA SER A 178 -16.30 -14.83 -5.98
C SER A 178 -15.94 -14.04 -4.71
N GLN A 179 -14.67 -14.14 -4.30
CA GLN A 179 -14.11 -13.30 -3.23
C GLN A 179 -13.82 -11.86 -3.69
N LEU A 180 -13.75 -11.63 -5.00
CA LEU A 180 -13.43 -10.33 -5.60
C LEU A 180 -14.67 -9.45 -5.78
N LEU A 181 -15.83 -10.07 -6.06
CA LEU A 181 -17.08 -9.39 -6.37
C LEU A 181 -17.47 -8.31 -5.33
N PRO A 182 -17.43 -8.57 -4.00
CA PRO A 182 -17.75 -7.54 -3.01
C PRO A 182 -16.88 -6.29 -3.16
N THR A 183 -15.57 -6.48 -3.21
CA THR A 183 -14.59 -5.40 -3.30
C THR A 183 -14.76 -4.62 -4.60
N LEU A 184 -15.04 -5.32 -5.71
CA LEU A 184 -15.25 -4.70 -7.01
C LEU A 184 -16.50 -3.82 -7.04
N LEU A 185 -17.61 -4.26 -6.43
CA LEU A 185 -18.83 -3.47 -6.31
C LEU A 185 -18.62 -2.22 -5.45
N ILE A 186 -17.89 -2.33 -4.35
CA ILE A 186 -17.55 -1.19 -3.48
C ILE A 186 -16.68 -0.17 -4.24
N GLN A 187 -15.63 -0.63 -4.93
CA GLN A 187 -14.78 0.26 -5.72
C GLN A 187 -15.56 0.92 -6.87
N TYR A 188 -16.45 0.18 -7.52
CA TYR A 188 -17.28 0.73 -8.58
C TYR A 188 -18.26 1.79 -8.04
N SER A 189 -18.93 1.52 -6.92
CA SER A 189 -19.81 2.49 -6.26
C SER A 189 -19.05 3.76 -5.86
N ARG A 190 -17.85 3.62 -5.28
CA ARG A 190 -16.97 4.74 -4.95
C ARG A 190 -16.57 5.54 -6.19
N PHE A 191 -16.23 4.86 -7.30
CA PHE A 191 -15.88 5.49 -8.56
C PHE A 191 -17.06 6.26 -9.17
N LEU A 192 -18.25 5.67 -9.19
CA LEU A 192 -19.48 6.31 -9.66
C LEU A 192 -19.75 7.61 -8.90
N PHE A 193 -19.60 7.57 -7.58
CA PHE A 193 -19.82 8.75 -6.75
C PHE A 193 -18.72 9.83 -6.90
N LEU A 194 -17.45 9.45 -6.79
CA LEU A 194 -16.34 10.41 -6.73
C LEU A 194 -15.91 10.93 -8.10
N ALA A 195 -15.93 10.10 -9.14
CA ALA A 195 -15.48 10.46 -10.48
C ALA A 195 -16.66 10.82 -11.40
N ILE A 196 -17.61 9.88 -11.56
CA ILE A 196 -18.72 10.05 -12.52
C ILE A 196 -19.77 11.05 -12.04
N ARG A 197 -19.90 11.22 -10.71
CA ARG A 197 -20.91 12.04 -10.02
C ARG A 197 -22.33 11.49 -10.14
N ASP A 198 -22.46 10.17 -10.17
CA ASP A 198 -23.73 9.46 -10.18
C ASP A 198 -23.99 8.80 -8.82
N LEU A 199 -24.69 9.52 -7.95
CA LEU A 199 -25.00 9.09 -6.59
C LEU A 199 -26.06 7.97 -6.57
N GLU A 200 -27.06 8.06 -7.45
CA GLU A 200 -28.17 7.11 -7.49
C GLU A 200 -27.65 5.73 -7.90
N LYS A 201 -26.87 5.64 -8.97
CA LYS A 201 -26.26 4.39 -9.41
C LYS A 201 -25.25 3.87 -8.40
N ALA A 202 -24.46 4.75 -7.76
CA ALA A 202 -23.55 4.33 -6.69
C ALA A 202 -24.29 3.65 -5.54
N ARG A 203 -25.46 4.17 -5.13
CA ARG A 203 -26.29 3.61 -4.07
C ARG A 203 -26.95 2.30 -4.47
N GLU A 204 -27.44 2.21 -5.72
CA GLU A 204 -28.03 1.00 -6.29
C GLU A 204 -27.05 -0.17 -6.24
N ILE A 205 -25.79 0.06 -6.65
CA ILE A 205 -24.73 -0.97 -6.62
C ILE A 205 -24.48 -1.52 -5.20
N LEU A 206 -24.57 -0.67 -4.16
CA LEU A 206 -24.43 -1.12 -2.77
C LEU A 206 -25.65 -1.89 -2.27
N THR A 207 -26.83 -1.63 -2.81
CA THR A 207 -28.01 -2.45 -2.51
C THR A 207 -27.84 -3.85 -3.11
N VAL A 208 -27.34 -3.95 -4.35
CA VAL A 208 -27.05 -5.25 -5.00
C VAL A 208 -26.00 -6.05 -4.24
N LEU A 209 -24.98 -5.39 -3.67
CA LEU A 209 -23.97 -6.02 -2.80
C LEU A 209 -24.59 -6.80 -1.64
N HIS A 210 -25.66 -6.27 -1.03
CA HIS A 210 -26.31 -6.88 0.11
C HIS A 210 -27.04 -8.19 -0.22
N GLU A 211 -27.71 -8.25 -1.37
CA GLU A 211 -28.53 -9.40 -1.75
C GLU A 211 -27.69 -10.64 -2.09
N GLN A 212 -26.40 -10.47 -2.40
CA GLN A 212 -25.62 -11.49 -3.10
C GLN A 212 -24.47 -12.12 -2.27
N LEU A 213 -24.16 -11.64 -1.05
CA LEU A 213 -22.82 -11.90 -0.48
C LEU A 213 -22.76 -12.32 1.00
N ASN A 214 -21.71 -13.11 1.29
CA ASN A 214 -21.17 -13.36 2.62
C ASN A 214 -20.45 -12.10 3.13
N LEU A 215 -20.93 -11.51 4.23
CA LEU A 215 -20.36 -10.29 4.79
C LEU A 215 -19.03 -10.59 5.47
N THR A 216 -17.95 -9.94 5.01
CA THR A 216 -16.65 -9.92 5.69
C THR A 216 -16.44 -8.54 6.32
N LYS A 217 -15.57 -8.46 7.34
CA LYS A 217 -15.24 -7.18 7.97
C LYS A 217 -14.79 -6.10 6.97
N PRO A 218 -13.81 -6.35 6.06
CA PRO A 218 -13.35 -5.31 5.14
C PRO A 218 -14.45 -4.78 4.22
N VAL A 219 -15.39 -5.64 3.84
CA VAL A 219 -16.55 -5.26 3.02
C VAL A 219 -17.49 -4.36 3.80
N LEU A 220 -17.85 -4.74 5.03
CA LEU A 220 -18.79 -3.98 5.85
C LEU A 220 -18.21 -2.64 6.31
N GLU A 221 -16.94 -2.62 6.72
CA GLU A 221 -16.18 -1.40 7.05
C GLU A 221 -16.20 -0.42 5.87
N ALA A 222 -15.85 -0.90 4.68
CA ALA A 222 -15.83 -0.05 3.49
C ALA A 222 -17.23 0.45 3.07
N VAL A 223 -18.29 -0.35 3.29
CA VAL A 223 -19.68 0.09 3.06
C VAL A 223 -20.08 1.20 4.03
N ILE A 224 -19.74 1.08 5.32
CA ILE A 224 -20.03 2.13 6.33
C ILE A 224 -19.28 3.42 5.97
N HIS A 225 -18.00 3.32 5.63
CA HIS A 225 -17.21 4.48 5.21
C HIS A 225 -17.68 5.09 3.89
N LEU A 226 -18.17 4.30 2.95
CA LEU A 226 -18.71 4.82 1.70
C LEU A 226 -20.07 5.52 1.92
N GLU A 227 -20.93 4.98 2.77
CA GLU A 227 -22.20 5.64 3.13
C GLU A 227 -21.93 6.96 3.90
N SER A 228 -20.86 7.05 4.69
CA SER A 228 -20.50 8.28 5.42
C SER A 228 -20.14 9.44 4.49
N ILE A 229 -19.53 9.18 3.33
CA ILE A 229 -19.15 10.24 2.37
C ILE A 229 -20.29 10.68 1.44
N PHE A 230 -21.39 9.93 1.33
CA PHE A 230 -22.51 10.32 0.47
C PHE A 230 -23.25 11.56 1.02
N PRO A 231 -23.54 12.59 0.21
CA PRO A 231 -24.07 13.86 0.68
C PRO A 231 -25.60 13.85 0.93
N CYS A 232 -26.20 12.69 1.12
CA CYS A 232 -27.65 12.51 1.24
C CYS A 232 -28.03 11.82 2.57
N GLU A 233 -29.32 11.63 2.76
CA GLU A 233 -29.85 10.91 3.93
C GLU A 233 -29.20 9.54 4.05
N LYS A 234 -28.75 9.22 5.27
CA LYS A 234 -28.02 8.00 5.55
C LYS A 234 -29.02 6.86 5.73
N ARG A 235 -28.76 5.73 5.08
CA ARG A 235 -29.56 4.50 5.30
C ARG A 235 -29.16 3.82 6.61
N ILE A 236 -29.46 4.45 7.74
CA ILE A 236 -29.10 3.94 9.07
C ILE A 236 -29.70 2.56 9.33
N GLU A 237 -31.00 2.38 9.05
CA GLU A 237 -31.69 1.10 9.25
C GLU A 237 -31.08 -0.03 8.40
N PHE A 238 -30.65 0.28 7.18
CA PHE A 238 -29.98 -0.67 6.31
C PHE A 238 -28.61 -1.08 6.87
N LEU A 239 -27.79 -0.11 7.27
CA LEU A 239 -26.49 -0.39 7.88
C LEU A 239 -26.63 -1.14 9.21
N ASP A 240 -27.63 -0.78 10.03
CA ASP A 240 -27.88 -1.46 11.29
C ASP A 240 -28.23 -2.93 11.08
N SER A 241 -29.06 -3.24 10.08
CA SER A 241 -29.39 -4.62 9.71
C SER A 241 -28.17 -5.41 9.26
N LEU A 242 -27.26 -4.80 8.48
CA LEU A 242 -26.01 -5.43 8.05
C LEU A 242 -25.08 -5.72 9.24
N VAL A 243 -24.90 -4.74 10.13
CA VAL A 243 -24.06 -4.87 11.31
C VAL A 243 -24.65 -5.88 12.28
N GLU A 244 -25.97 -5.90 12.47
CA GLU A 244 -26.66 -6.90 13.27
C GLU A 244 -26.36 -8.30 12.75
N LYS A 245 -26.59 -8.55 11.45
CA LYS A 245 -26.34 -9.84 10.81
C LYS A 245 -24.88 -10.30 10.96
N PHE A 246 -23.92 -9.39 10.81
CA PHE A 246 -22.49 -9.72 10.92
C PHE A 246 -22.06 -10.02 12.36
N VAL A 247 -22.60 -9.30 13.34
CA VAL A 247 -22.20 -9.38 14.74
C VAL A 247 -22.95 -10.51 15.48
N THR A 248 -24.15 -10.87 15.07
CA THR A 248 -24.89 -12.00 15.65
C THR A 248 -24.19 -13.33 15.36
N PRO A 249 -23.94 -14.17 16.37
CA PRO A 249 -23.36 -15.50 16.15
C PRO A 249 -24.38 -16.42 15.46
N GLU A 250 -24.13 -16.77 14.20
CA GLU A 250 -24.86 -17.85 13.54
C GLU A 250 -24.40 -19.20 14.10
N SER A 251 -25.35 -20.05 14.52
CA SER A 251 -25.09 -21.31 15.22
C SER A 251 -24.80 -22.51 14.30
N SER A 252 -24.79 -22.33 12.97
CA SER A 252 -24.87 -23.48 12.05
C SER A 252 -23.88 -23.54 10.87
N GLN A 253 -22.97 -22.58 10.68
CA GLN A 253 -21.84 -22.74 9.76
C GLN A 253 -20.61 -22.04 10.36
N GLY A 254 -19.44 -22.65 10.25
CA GLY A 254 -18.22 -22.24 10.96
C GLY A 254 -17.97 -20.72 10.94
N GLU A 255 -17.71 -20.14 12.12
CA GLU A 255 -17.50 -18.69 12.26
C GLU A 255 -16.36 -18.21 11.34
N LEU A 256 -16.72 -17.49 10.28
CA LEU A 256 -15.76 -16.91 9.33
C LEU A 256 -15.08 -15.64 9.89
N ALA A 257 -15.72 -14.96 10.85
CA ALA A 257 -15.25 -13.69 11.42
C ALA A 257 -14.84 -13.84 12.89
N SER A 258 -13.67 -13.30 13.26
CA SER A 258 -13.19 -13.33 14.64
C SER A 258 -14.03 -12.44 15.56
N LEU A 259 -14.06 -12.74 16.86
CA LEU A 259 -14.74 -11.87 17.84
C LEU A 259 -14.19 -10.44 17.84
N VAL A 260 -12.89 -10.29 17.59
CA VAL A 260 -12.22 -8.99 17.46
C VAL A 260 -12.78 -8.23 16.25
N ASP A 261 -12.90 -8.88 15.09
CA ASP A 261 -13.46 -8.25 13.90
C ASP A 261 -14.92 -7.81 14.08
N LYS A 262 -15.72 -8.60 14.82
CA LYS A 262 -17.10 -8.26 15.16
C LYS A 262 -17.17 -7.05 16.10
N GLU A 263 -16.28 -6.97 17.09
CA GLU A 263 -16.21 -5.84 18.03
C GLU A 263 -15.77 -4.55 17.33
N GLU A 264 -14.76 -4.63 16.46
CA GLU A 264 -14.27 -3.49 15.68
C GLU A 264 -15.35 -2.93 14.75
N ILE A 265 -16.05 -3.78 13.99
CA ILE A 265 -17.18 -3.34 13.15
C ILE A 265 -18.27 -2.69 13.99
N SER A 266 -18.60 -3.26 15.15
CA SER A 266 -19.58 -2.65 16.05
C SER A 266 -19.13 -1.27 16.55
N SER A 267 -17.83 -1.07 16.72
CA SER A 267 -17.25 0.21 17.17
C SER A 267 -17.27 1.25 16.05
N ILE A 268 -16.87 0.86 14.83
CA ILE A 268 -16.93 1.70 13.62
C ILE A 268 -18.38 2.13 13.35
N PHE A 269 -19.35 1.23 13.54
CA PHE A 269 -20.76 1.59 13.38
C PHE A 269 -21.26 2.56 14.45
N LEU A 270 -20.78 2.45 15.69
CA LEU A 270 -21.10 3.44 16.73
C LEU A 270 -20.53 4.82 16.39
N GLU A 271 -19.30 4.91 15.90
CA GLU A 271 -18.71 6.17 15.42
C GLU A 271 -19.52 6.79 14.28
N PHE A 272 -20.01 5.96 13.35
CA PHE A 272 -20.92 6.39 12.30
C PHE A 272 -22.23 6.94 12.87
N LEU A 273 -22.85 6.25 13.83
CA LEU A 273 -24.10 6.70 14.45
C LEU A 273 -23.92 7.95 15.30
N ASP A 274 -22.77 8.15 15.95
CA ASP A 274 -22.49 9.38 16.69
C ASP A 274 -22.44 10.61 15.77
N LEU A 275 -22.04 10.42 14.51
CA LEU A 275 -21.99 11.49 13.50
C LEU A 275 -23.34 11.71 12.79
N PHE A 276 -24.07 10.64 12.48
CA PHE A 276 -25.24 10.71 11.58
C PHE A 276 -26.55 10.16 12.15
N GLY A 277 -26.50 9.42 13.26
CA GLY A 277 -27.63 8.71 13.85
C GLY A 277 -28.47 9.54 14.79
N ASP A 278 -29.66 9.03 15.13
CA ASP A 278 -30.51 9.59 16.18
C ASP A 278 -30.22 8.93 17.55
N ALA A 279 -30.72 9.55 18.62
CA ALA A 279 -30.52 9.05 19.99
C ALA A 279 -31.14 7.65 20.23
N LYS A 280 -32.10 7.20 19.41
CA LYS A 280 -32.69 5.86 19.52
C LYS A 280 -31.77 4.83 18.89
N SER A 281 -31.25 5.08 17.69
CA SER A 281 -30.31 4.22 16.97
C SER A 281 -29.00 4.07 17.75
N ILE A 282 -28.44 5.17 18.29
CA ILE A 282 -27.23 5.12 19.13
C ILE A 282 -27.43 4.22 20.34
N ARG A 283 -28.53 4.42 21.08
CA ARG A 283 -28.84 3.60 22.27
C ARG A 283 -29.06 2.13 21.91
N LYS A 284 -29.75 1.83 20.79
CA LYS A 284 -29.96 0.47 20.30
C LYS A 284 -28.62 -0.22 20.02
N ALA A 285 -27.76 0.41 19.21
CA ALA A 285 -26.46 -0.13 18.85
C ALA A 285 -25.50 -0.25 20.04
N SER A 286 -25.49 0.74 20.95
CA SER A 286 -24.68 0.73 22.16
C SER A 286 -25.07 -0.41 23.10
N THR A 287 -26.39 -0.62 23.30
CA THR A 287 -26.89 -1.76 24.08
C THR A 287 -26.42 -3.08 23.47
N ARG A 288 -26.55 -3.26 22.14
CA ARG A 288 -26.05 -4.45 21.43
C ARG A 288 -24.55 -4.67 21.65
N HIS A 289 -23.74 -3.61 21.50
CA HIS A 289 -22.30 -3.66 21.68
C HIS A 289 -21.92 -4.11 23.11
N THR A 290 -22.49 -3.47 24.13
CA THR A 290 -22.22 -3.83 25.53
C THR A 290 -22.65 -5.27 25.83
N THR A 291 -23.83 -5.69 25.39
CA THR A 291 -24.32 -7.06 25.63
C THR A 291 -23.41 -8.13 25.02
N LEU A 292 -22.89 -7.91 23.81
CA LEU A 292 -22.13 -8.93 23.09
C LEU A 292 -20.64 -8.96 23.46
N PHE A 293 -20.04 -7.82 23.76
CA PHE A 293 -18.59 -7.70 23.94
C PHE A 293 -18.17 -7.40 25.39
N SER A 294 -18.98 -6.71 26.20
CA SER A 294 -18.62 -6.42 27.60
C SER A 294 -18.71 -7.65 28.52
N CYS A 295 -19.61 -8.61 28.25
CA CYS A 295 -19.74 -9.83 29.06
C CYS A 295 -18.58 -10.83 28.90
N LYS A 296 -17.83 -10.78 27.80
CA LYS A 296 -16.76 -11.77 27.52
C LYS A 296 -15.40 -11.37 28.08
N ARG A 297 -15.19 -10.09 28.45
CA ARG A 297 -13.98 -9.63 29.17
C ARG A 297 -13.87 -10.23 30.58
N SER A 298 -14.99 -10.68 31.16
CA SER A 298 -15.03 -11.32 32.48
C SER A 298 -14.68 -12.83 32.47
N ILE A 299 -14.56 -13.47 31.30
CA ILE A 299 -14.38 -14.94 31.19
C ILE A 299 -12.92 -15.34 30.89
N LEU A 300 -12.03 -14.40 30.59
CA LEU A 300 -10.61 -14.65 30.71
C LEU A 300 -10.26 -14.69 32.21
N PRO A 301 -9.70 -15.80 32.75
CA PRO A 301 -9.31 -15.82 34.14
C PRO A 301 -8.19 -14.81 34.31
N SER A 302 -8.52 -13.66 34.89
CA SER A 302 -7.58 -12.73 35.48
C SER A 302 -6.60 -13.58 36.30
N LYS A 303 -5.35 -13.66 35.86
CA LYS A 303 -4.29 -14.37 36.57
C LYS A 303 -4.13 -13.68 37.93
N LYS A 304 -4.90 -14.17 38.88
CA LYS A 304 -5.00 -13.74 40.27
C LYS A 304 -3.59 -13.78 40.83
N ARG A 305 -2.99 -12.61 41.09
CA ARG A 305 -1.82 -12.56 41.97
C ARG A 305 -2.28 -13.15 43.30
N LYS A 306 -1.72 -14.30 43.65
CA LYS A 306 -1.88 -14.87 44.98
C LYS A 306 -1.26 -13.90 45.98
N ALA A 307 -2.08 -13.38 46.88
CA ALA A 307 -1.61 -13.00 48.21
C ALA A 307 -1.73 -14.27 49.06
N ASP A 308 -0.61 -14.74 49.60
CA ASP A 308 -0.59 -15.65 50.74
C ASP A 308 0.12 -14.91 51.90
N ASP A 309 -0.50 -15.08 53.06
CA ASP A 309 -0.43 -14.32 54.31
C ASP A 309 0.77 -14.67 55.24
N ALA A 310 0.85 -13.84 56.30
CA ALA A 310 1.24 -14.18 57.69
C ALA A 310 2.74 -14.04 58.06
N VAL A 311 3.19 -13.49 59.21
CA VAL A 311 2.55 -13.04 60.47
C VAL A 311 3.65 -12.39 61.38
N VAL A 312 3.27 -11.35 62.16
CA VAL A 312 3.71 -10.96 63.55
C VAL A 312 4.96 -10.09 63.88
N SER A 313 4.63 -9.04 64.67
CA SER A 313 5.29 -8.21 65.73
C SER A 313 6.66 -7.55 65.46
N ASP A 314 6.99 -6.35 65.98
CA ASP A 314 6.75 -5.81 67.32
C ASP A 314 6.74 -4.26 67.40
N ARG A 315 6.27 -3.79 68.57
CA ARG A 315 6.28 -2.43 69.15
C ARG A 315 7.58 -1.63 68.88
N ASP A 316 7.62 -0.29 68.85
CA ASP A 316 7.34 0.60 69.98
C ASP A 316 7.42 2.10 69.58
N LYS A 317 6.47 2.88 70.11
CA LYS A 317 6.64 4.17 70.82
C LYS A 317 7.12 5.49 70.16
N PHE A 318 6.37 6.52 70.55
CA PHE A 318 6.61 7.97 70.62
C PHE A 318 6.65 8.75 69.30
N ALA A 319 6.18 9.99 69.18
CA ALA A 319 5.20 10.85 69.85
C ALA A 319 5.36 12.23 69.20
N LYS A 320 4.24 12.95 68.97
CA LYS A 320 4.01 14.39 69.24
C LYS A 320 5.04 15.37 68.61
N THR A 321 4.68 16.42 67.85
CA THR A 321 3.72 17.51 68.10
C THR A 321 3.77 18.40 66.85
N GLY A 322 2.64 18.92 66.33
CA GLY A 322 2.23 20.32 66.51
C GLY A 322 2.84 21.23 65.41
N SER A 323 2.24 22.32 64.95
CA SER A 323 0.96 23.00 65.17
C SER A 323 0.95 24.21 64.20
N VAL A 324 -0.24 24.80 64.05
CA VAL A 324 -0.54 26.20 63.68
C VAL A 324 -0.81 26.55 62.20
N GLN A 325 -2.00 27.14 62.07
CA GLN A 325 -2.69 27.74 60.93
C GLN A 325 -2.15 29.15 60.59
N SER A 326 -2.37 29.61 59.35
CA SER A 326 -3.33 30.68 59.02
C SER A 326 -2.88 31.68 57.94
N ALA A 327 -3.79 31.88 56.98
CA ALA A 327 -4.24 33.13 56.36
C ALA A 327 -3.42 33.90 55.29
N THR A 328 -4.15 34.09 54.17
CA THR A 328 -4.30 35.29 53.31
C THR A 328 -3.23 35.68 52.28
N GLY A 329 -3.71 36.01 51.07
CA GLY A 329 -3.07 36.97 50.16
C GLY A 329 -3.11 36.59 48.68
N THR A 330 -3.91 37.32 47.90
CA THR A 330 -4.11 37.21 46.45
C THR A 330 -3.02 37.92 45.63
N ASP A 331 -2.84 37.39 44.42
CA ASP A 331 -2.41 38.03 43.16
C ASP A 331 -0.94 38.32 42.81
N PRO A 332 -0.61 38.29 41.48
CA PRO A 332 0.70 37.85 40.99
C PRO A 332 1.47 38.89 40.17
N ASN A 333 2.70 38.49 39.84
CA ASN A 333 3.44 38.77 38.60
C ASN A 333 4.44 39.95 38.59
N ALA A 334 5.73 39.61 38.45
CA ALA A 334 6.75 40.46 37.83
C ALA A 334 7.93 39.61 37.28
N SER A 335 8.04 39.62 35.95
CA SER A 335 9.23 39.97 35.15
C SER A 335 10.62 39.32 35.36
N ASN A 336 10.97 38.52 34.35
CA ASN A 336 12.26 38.35 33.65
C ASN A 336 13.47 37.59 34.25
N PRO A 337 14.29 36.95 33.38
CA PRO A 337 15.15 35.82 33.72
C PRO A 337 16.65 36.17 33.77
N PRO A 338 17.51 35.24 34.24
CA PRO A 338 18.91 35.24 33.86
C PRO A 338 19.40 33.92 33.24
N VAL A 339 20.36 34.14 32.35
CA VAL A 339 21.34 33.33 31.60
C VAL A 339 22.06 32.22 32.40
N TRP A 340 22.56 31.17 31.70
CA TRP A 340 23.92 30.53 31.74
C TRP A 340 23.90 29.16 30.99
N PRO A 341 25.04 28.43 30.76
CA PRO A 341 26.11 28.63 29.77
C PRO A 341 26.30 27.45 28.77
N ALA A 342 27.25 27.59 27.85
CA ALA A 342 27.68 26.61 26.85
C ALA A 342 28.82 25.66 27.31
N THR A 343 28.87 24.43 26.76
CA THR A 343 30.12 23.69 26.41
C THR A 343 29.86 22.50 25.46
N SER A 344 30.48 22.57 24.28
CA SER A 344 31.24 21.58 23.46
C SER A 344 30.93 20.05 23.38
N GLU A 345 30.82 19.62 22.11
CA GLU A 345 31.40 18.46 21.38
C GLU A 345 30.78 17.05 21.33
N THR A 346 30.58 16.63 20.06
CA THR A 346 30.64 15.29 19.45
C THR A 346 29.56 14.23 19.73
N SER A 347 28.72 13.98 18.71
CA SER A 347 28.51 12.68 18.04
C SER A 347 27.23 12.75 17.19
N GLY A 348 27.37 12.62 15.87
CA GLY A 348 26.26 12.70 14.93
C GLY A 348 25.48 11.40 14.90
N HIS A 349 24.28 11.40 15.48
CA HIS A 349 23.23 10.42 15.22
C HIS A 349 21.89 11.13 14.96
N GLN A 350 21.32 10.80 13.80
CA GLN A 350 19.89 10.55 13.56
C GLN A 350 18.89 11.65 13.96
N TRP A 351 18.52 12.50 13.01
CA TRP A 351 17.31 13.32 13.09
C TRP A 351 16.07 12.46 12.86
N GLY A 352 15.45 12.05 13.96
CA GLY A 352 14.01 11.92 14.07
C GLY A 352 13.50 13.09 14.92
N ALA A 353 12.64 13.94 14.36
CA ALA A 353 11.86 14.89 15.14
C ALA A 353 10.43 14.92 14.62
N SER A 354 9.61 14.24 15.39
CA SER A 354 8.16 14.34 15.51
C SER A 354 7.64 15.77 15.37
N TYR A 355 6.83 16.00 14.34
CA TYR A 355 5.74 16.97 14.38
C TYR A 355 4.43 16.22 14.56
N ALA A 356 3.65 16.67 15.54
CA ALA A 356 2.31 16.19 15.81
C ALA A 356 1.43 16.34 14.56
N GLN A 357 0.95 15.22 14.00
CA GLN A 357 -0.08 15.24 12.97
C GLN A 357 -1.46 15.08 13.59
N GLN A 358 -2.31 16.06 13.28
CA GLN A 358 -3.76 15.97 13.33
C GLN A 358 -4.22 14.75 12.50
N ALA A 359 -5.28 14.09 12.98
CA ALA A 359 -5.84 12.87 12.43
C ALA A 359 -6.08 12.97 10.90
N ALA A 360 -5.20 12.35 10.14
CA ALA A 360 -5.36 12.12 8.71
C ALA A 360 -6.10 10.79 8.53
N TYR A 361 -7.25 10.86 7.86
CA TYR A 361 -8.04 9.70 7.41
C TYR A 361 -7.17 8.72 6.60
N PRO A 362 -7.37 7.39 6.74
CA PRO A 362 -6.62 6.42 5.96
C PRO A 362 -7.02 6.54 4.49
N ALA A 363 -6.07 6.98 3.67
CA ALA A 363 -6.16 6.90 2.23
C ALA A 363 -6.16 5.41 1.83
N TYR A 364 -7.34 4.89 1.47
CA TYR A 364 -7.46 3.60 0.78
C TYR A 364 -6.70 3.68 -0.56
N GLY A 365 -5.44 3.29 -0.53
CA GLY A 365 -4.53 3.32 -1.68
C GLY A 365 -3.11 2.81 -1.44
N THR A 366 -2.76 2.33 -0.24
CA THR A 366 -1.43 1.75 0.01
C THR A 366 -1.56 0.24 0.15
N TYR A 367 -1.26 -0.49 -0.94
CA TYR A 367 -1.12 -1.94 -0.92
C TYR A 367 0.31 -2.25 -0.46
N ASP A 368 0.46 -2.82 0.73
CA ASP A 368 1.75 -3.25 1.27
C ASP A 368 2.16 -4.58 0.61
N TYR A 369 3.14 -4.52 -0.29
CA TYR A 369 3.70 -5.70 -0.95
C TYR A 369 4.80 -6.31 -0.06
N SER A 370 4.40 -7.21 0.83
CA SER A 370 5.34 -8.16 1.43
C SER A 370 5.69 -9.24 0.40
N HIS A 371 6.94 -9.22 -0.07
CA HIS A 371 7.46 -10.21 -1.00
C HIS A 371 7.41 -11.62 -0.39
N GLN A 372 6.59 -12.51 -0.97
CA GLN A 372 6.72 -13.95 -0.76
C GLN A 372 6.89 -14.64 -2.13
N MET A 373 8.15 -14.95 -2.44
CA MET A 373 8.54 -15.72 -3.62
C MET A 373 8.04 -17.17 -3.52
N PRO A 374 7.61 -17.81 -4.63
CA PRO A 374 7.29 -19.23 -4.65
C PRO A 374 8.55 -20.09 -4.40
N GLN A 375 8.40 -21.11 -3.55
CA GLN A 375 9.40 -22.16 -3.33
C GLN A 375 9.65 -22.97 -4.63
N PRO A 376 10.91 -23.32 -4.97
CA PRO A 376 11.20 -24.06 -6.19
C PRO A 376 10.90 -25.56 -6.02
N ALA A 377 10.15 -26.13 -6.98
CA ALA A 377 10.09 -27.57 -7.23
C ALA A 377 11.39 -28.06 -7.92
N PRO A 378 11.82 -29.31 -7.71
CA PRO A 378 13.13 -29.79 -8.15
C PRO A 378 13.21 -29.93 -9.68
N GLN A 379 14.22 -29.31 -10.29
CA GLN A 379 14.52 -29.44 -11.72
C GLN A 379 15.63 -30.46 -11.98
N THR A 380 15.34 -31.45 -12.81
CA THR A 380 16.31 -32.27 -13.53
C THR A 380 16.87 -31.48 -14.72
N ALA A 381 18.19 -31.53 -14.88
CA ALA A 381 18.95 -30.74 -15.83
C ALA A 381 18.87 -31.28 -17.28
N ALA A 382 18.77 -30.38 -18.25
CA ALA A 382 19.28 -30.57 -19.60
C ALA A 382 19.62 -29.19 -20.22
N TYR A 383 20.91 -28.95 -20.46
CA TYR A 383 21.42 -27.77 -21.16
C TYR A 383 21.03 -27.82 -22.65
N GLY A 384 20.48 -26.73 -23.18
CA GLY A 384 20.17 -26.56 -24.60
C GLY A 384 20.73 -25.23 -25.14
N ALA A 385 21.58 -25.34 -26.16
CA ALA A 385 22.38 -24.27 -26.76
C ALA A 385 21.56 -23.27 -27.62
N TYR A 386 22.13 -22.08 -27.84
CA TYR A 386 21.65 -21.01 -28.70
C TYR A 386 21.30 -21.47 -30.15
N PRO A 387 20.22 -20.96 -30.77
CA PRO A 387 19.96 -21.20 -32.18
C PRO A 387 20.78 -20.24 -33.09
N PRO A 388 21.28 -20.69 -34.25
CA PRO A 388 22.00 -19.85 -35.19
C PRO A 388 21.07 -19.12 -36.17
N THR A 389 21.65 -18.09 -36.77
CA THR A 389 21.13 -17.10 -37.72
C THR A 389 20.61 -17.68 -39.04
N TYR A 390 19.54 -17.07 -39.56
CA TYR A 390 18.91 -17.33 -40.86
C TYR A 390 19.88 -17.23 -42.04
N SER A 391 19.71 -18.13 -43.01
CA SER A 391 20.32 -18.09 -44.35
C SER A 391 19.34 -17.52 -45.38
N VAL A 392 19.85 -16.61 -46.20
CA VAL A 392 19.18 -15.99 -47.35
C VAL A 392 19.13 -16.99 -48.51
N GLN A 393 17.95 -17.15 -49.11
CA GLN A 393 17.77 -17.36 -50.56
C GLN A 393 16.39 -16.87 -50.99
#